data_AF-A0A1V5FUE4-F1
#
_entry.id   AF-A0A1V5FUE4-F1
#
_cell.length_a   1.000
_cell.length_b   1.000
_cell.length_c   1.000
_cell.angle_alpha   90.00
_cell.angle_beta   90.00
_cell.angle_gamma   90.00
#
_symmetry.space_group_name_H-M   'P 1'
#
loop_
_entity.id
_entity.type
_entity.pdbx_description
1 polymer ?
#
loop_
_entity_poly.entity_id
_entity_poly.type
_entity_poly.pdbx_seq_one_letter_code
_entity_poly.pdbx_strand_id
1 'polypeptide(L)'
;MSVAAADTDFDGYPDTAYAGDLQGKLWKLAIASDGSLSLANSGLPLFAAKDDDNVRQMITGGIEIALHHVRGQMVFFGTGKYFEVGDNAPVANPQVQTFYGVWDDPDGSGTVDRGDLQPQTIGGQTTEDGYELRSVSDDPVDWSSQKGWYLNLAVGATNRGERFIATPRVELGNAIITTFTSLGDECDPGGENWLYVLNAITGARSLDLGSSGQSGAVLAGTGAPAVAPPIVTTPPETECRPGIDAGCEIMGEDEDGNSCVYGDPGCDTLTPSAGAGCMADVGLVLSTGIRRFATLSCGRQSWRQMQ
;
A
#
# COMPACT_ATOMS: atom_id res chain seq x y z
N MET A 1 -14.89 13.42 3.45
CA MET A 1 -15.68 12.51 2.59
C MET A 1 -14.83 12.27 1.36
N SER A 2 -14.59 11.00 1.03
CA SER A 2 -13.67 10.63 -0.03
C SER A 2 -14.43 9.97 -1.16
N VAL A 3 -14.02 10.28 -2.38
CA VAL A 3 -14.63 9.75 -3.60
C VAL A 3 -13.53 9.30 -4.56
N ALA A 4 -13.76 8.19 -5.25
CA ALA A 4 -12.93 7.73 -6.35
C ALA A 4 -13.85 7.29 -7.50
N ALA A 5 -13.42 7.53 -8.74
CA ALA A 5 -14.18 7.17 -9.92
C ALA A 5 -13.43 6.13 -10.75
N ALA A 6 -14.17 5.24 -11.38
CA ALA A 6 -13.68 4.22 -12.29
C ALA A 6 -14.34 4.40 -13.65
N ASP A 7 -13.51 4.43 -14.68
CA ASP A 7 -13.86 4.16 -16.06
C ASP A 7 -13.85 2.63 -16.22
N THR A 8 -15.00 2.05 -16.57
CA THR A 8 -15.20 0.60 -16.59
C THR A 8 -15.20 0.02 -18.01
N ASP A 9 -15.32 0.85 -19.03
CA ASP A 9 -15.29 0.45 -20.45
C ASP A 9 -14.09 1.01 -21.24
N PHE A 10 -13.24 1.80 -20.58
CA PHE A 10 -12.00 2.40 -21.08
C PHE A 10 -12.18 3.41 -22.21
N ASP A 11 -13.32 4.11 -22.23
CA ASP A 11 -13.60 5.17 -23.20
C ASP A 11 -13.03 6.56 -22.80
N GLY A 12 -12.48 6.67 -21.59
CA GLY A 12 -11.92 7.88 -21.01
C GLY A 12 -12.90 8.69 -20.15
N TYR A 13 -14.13 8.20 -19.95
CA TYR A 13 -15.13 8.80 -19.07
C TYR A 13 -15.42 7.88 -17.87
N PRO A 14 -15.67 8.45 -16.68
CA PRO A 14 -15.99 7.64 -15.52
C PRO A 14 -17.44 7.12 -15.58
N ASP A 15 -17.64 5.82 -15.36
CA ASP A 15 -18.95 5.15 -15.33
C ASP A 15 -19.46 4.90 -13.91
N THR A 16 -18.54 4.78 -12.96
CA THR A 16 -18.85 4.44 -11.58
C THR A 16 -18.05 5.32 -10.63
N ALA A 17 -18.65 5.74 -9.52
CA ALA A 17 -17.96 6.36 -8.41
C ALA A 17 -18.23 5.62 -7.10
N TYR A 18 -17.23 5.58 -6.23
CA TYR A 18 -17.35 5.05 -4.88
C TYR A 18 -17.13 6.15 -3.87
N ALA A 19 -17.93 6.17 -2.81
CA ALA A 19 -17.84 7.19 -1.78
C ALA A 19 -17.99 6.62 -0.37
N GLY A 20 -17.06 6.97 0.52
CA GLY A 20 -17.12 6.63 1.94
C GLY A 20 -17.81 7.70 2.76
N ASP A 21 -18.56 7.31 3.79
CA ASP A 21 -19.20 8.25 4.73
C ASP A 21 -18.79 8.06 6.19
N LEU A 22 -19.20 9.01 7.04
CA LEU A 22 -18.95 8.99 8.49
C LEU A 22 -19.78 7.93 9.24
N GLN A 23 -20.74 7.28 8.58
CA GLN A 23 -21.48 6.15 9.13
C GLN A 23 -20.83 4.81 8.76
N GLY A 24 -19.68 4.83 8.10
CA GLY A 24 -18.95 3.63 7.70
C GLY A 24 -19.53 2.93 6.48
N LYS A 25 -20.32 3.62 5.65
CA LYS A 25 -20.84 3.05 4.41
C LYS A 25 -19.94 3.42 3.24
N LEU A 26 -19.63 2.43 2.42
CA LEU A 26 -19.07 2.61 1.10
C LEU A 26 -20.21 2.51 0.09
N TRP A 27 -20.50 3.62 -0.56
CA TRP A 27 -21.53 3.74 -1.59
C TRP A 27 -20.94 3.53 -2.97
N LYS A 28 -21.75 2.96 -3.88
CA LYS A 28 -21.48 2.91 -5.32
C LYS A 28 -22.51 3.81 -6.01
N LEU A 29 -22.03 4.67 -6.90
CA LEU A 29 -22.83 5.53 -7.75
C LEU A 29 -22.59 5.15 -9.20
N ALA A 30 -23.65 5.02 -9.98
CA ALA A 30 -23.57 4.90 -11.42
C ALA A 30 -23.58 6.30 -12.04
N ILE A 31 -22.71 6.51 -13.01
CA ILE A 31 -22.55 7.73 -13.79
C ILE A 31 -23.03 7.40 -15.19
N ALA A 32 -24.09 8.07 -15.65
CA ALA A 32 -24.57 7.91 -17.02
C ALA A 32 -23.73 8.72 -18.00
N SER A 33 -23.85 8.43 -19.30
CA SER A 33 -23.13 9.15 -20.36
C SER A 33 -23.45 10.64 -20.47
N ASP A 34 -24.57 11.10 -19.89
CA ASP A 34 -24.91 12.52 -19.76
C ASP A 34 -24.35 13.17 -18.47
N GLY A 35 -23.59 12.43 -17.67
CA GLY A 35 -23.01 12.85 -16.39
C GLY A 35 -23.97 12.78 -15.21
N SER A 36 -25.21 12.30 -15.39
CA SER A 36 -26.15 12.15 -14.27
C SER A 36 -25.71 11.04 -13.31
N LEU A 37 -25.87 11.30 -12.00
CA LEU A 37 -25.52 10.38 -10.92
C LEU A 37 -26.75 9.68 -10.37
N SER A 38 -26.65 8.37 -10.16
CA SER A 38 -27.66 7.59 -9.45
C SER A 38 -27.01 6.65 -8.45
N LEU A 39 -27.73 6.31 -7.36
CA LEU A 39 -27.27 5.27 -6.45
C LEU A 39 -27.34 3.93 -7.18
N ALA A 40 -26.20 3.25 -7.26
CA ALA A 40 -26.14 1.89 -7.75
C ALA A 40 -26.60 0.90 -6.68
N ASN A 41 -26.46 -0.41 -6.95
CA ASN A 41 -26.73 -1.49 -6.00
C ASN A 41 -28.13 -1.40 -5.35
N SER A 42 -29.15 -1.05 -6.15
CA SER A 42 -30.54 -0.88 -5.71
C SER A 42 -30.71 0.11 -4.54
N GLY A 43 -29.83 1.11 -4.41
CA GLY A 43 -29.86 2.10 -3.34
C GLY A 43 -29.23 1.62 -2.02
N LEU A 44 -28.60 0.44 -1.99
CA LEU A 44 -27.86 -0.08 -0.85
C LEU A 44 -26.36 0.29 -0.96
N PRO A 45 -25.65 0.46 0.17
CA PRO A 45 -24.20 0.60 0.12
C PRO A 45 -23.57 -0.69 -0.43
N LEU A 46 -22.43 -0.56 -1.11
CA LEU A 46 -21.62 -1.70 -1.54
C LEU A 46 -21.08 -2.45 -0.32
N PHE A 47 -20.59 -1.71 0.68
CA PHE A 47 -20.06 -2.27 1.91
C PHE A 47 -20.41 -1.39 3.10
N ALA A 48 -20.46 -1.99 4.29
CA ALA A 48 -20.74 -1.26 5.52
C ALA A 48 -19.76 -1.67 6.62
N ALA A 49 -18.70 -0.88 6.78
CA ALA A 49 -17.61 -1.11 7.72
C ALA A 49 -18.08 -1.14 9.18
N LYS A 50 -17.55 -2.12 9.90
CA LYS A 50 -17.80 -2.38 11.32
C LYS A 50 -16.59 -3.08 11.90
N ASP A 51 -16.28 -2.84 13.16
CA ASP A 51 -15.32 -3.65 13.92
C ASP A 51 -15.91 -5.03 14.31
N ASP A 52 -15.13 -5.82 15.05
CA ASP A 52 -15.53 -7.15 15.50
C ASP A 52 -16.68 -7.11 16.53
N ASP A 53 -16.91 -5.97 17.17
CA ASP A 53 -18.04 -5.69 18.07
C ASP A 53 -19.29 -5.17 17.33
N ASN A 54 -19.27 -5.20 16.00
CA ASN A 54 -20.33 -4.69 15.11
C ASN A 54 -20.56 -3.17 15.19
N VAL A 55 -19.63 -2.39 15.74
CA VAL A 55 -19.71 -0.93 15.81
C VAL A 55 -19.20 -0.33 14.51
N ARG A 56 -19.94 0.65 13.96
CA ARG A 56 -19.57 1.35 12.72
C ARG A 56 -18.20 2.01 12.84
N GLN A 57 -17.43 1.96 11.76
CA GLN A 57 -16.13 2.61 11.65
C GLN A 57 -16.18 3.65 10.53
N MET A 58 -15.81 4.90 10.82
CA MET A 58 -15.93 6.00 9.86
C MET A 58 -14.95 5.87 8.70
N ILE A 59 -15.36 6.24 7.48
CA ILE A 59 -14.47 6.26 6.30
C ILE A 59 -14.15 7.72 5.97
N THR A 60 -12.91 8.12 6.24
CA THR A 60 -12.45 9.51 6.00
C THR A 60 -11.23 9.60 5.09
N GLY A 61 -10.41 8.54 5.04
CA GLY A 61 -9.29 8.42 4.11
C GLY A 61 -9.75 8.26 2.66
N GLY A 62 -8.81 8.36 1.73
CA GLY A 62 -9.04 8.20 0.30
C GLY A 62 -9.50 6.78 -0.07
N ILE A 63 -10.01 6.65 -1.28
CA ILE A 63 -10.40 5.37 -1.89
C ILE A 63 -9.52 5.18 -3.13
N GLU A 64 -9.02 3.97 -3.32
CA GLU A 64 -8.28 3.57 -4.51
C GLU A 64 -9.01 2.41 -5.18
N ILE A 65 -9.03 2.37 -6.51
CA ILE A 65 -9.76 1.37 -7.28
C ILE A 65 -8.79 0.68 -8.22
N ALA A 66 -8.83 -0.65 -8.27
CA ALA A 66 -8.11 -1.43 -9.26
C ALA A 66 -9.03 -2.44 -9.93
N LEU A 67 -8.61 -2.99 -11.07
CA LEU A 67 -9.30 -4.12 -11.66
C LEU A 67 -9.13 -5.35 -10.78
N HIS A 68 -10.22 -6.05 -10.54
CA HIS A 68 -10.15 -7.36 -9.91
C HIS A 68 -9.64 -8.40 -10.93
N HIS A 69 -8.83 -9.35 -10.46
CA HIS A 69 -8.18 -10.35 -11.31
C HIS A 69 -9.15 -11.29 -12.05
N VAL A 70 -10.40 -11.41 -11.59
CA VAL A 70 -11.46 -12.17 -12.29
C VAL A 70 -12.29 -11.27 -13.18
N ARG A 71 -12.90 -10.22 -12.59
CA ARG A 71 -13.83 -9.26 -13.23
C ARG A 71 -14.25 -8.18 -12.25
N GLY A 72 -14.73 -7.05 -12.75
CA GLY A 72 -15.18 -5.95 -11.92
C GLY A 72 -14.02 -5.21 -11.25
N GLN A 73 -14.30 -4.56 -10.14
CA GLN A 73 -13.35 -3.70 -9.46
C GLN A 73 -13.02 -4.21 -8.06
N MET A 74 -11.77 -4.03 -7.62
CA MET A 74 -11.38 -4.04 -6.22
C MET A 74 -11.36 -2.61 -5.69
N VAL A 75 -12.05 -2.37 -4.60
CA VAL A 75 -12.14 -1.05 -3.95
C VAL A 75 -11.39 -1.10 -2.63
N PHE A 76 -10.35 -0.28 -2.51
CA PHE A 76 -9.47 -0.21 -1.35
C PHE A 76 -9.74 1.05 -0.55
N PHE A 77 -9.94 0.89 0.74
CA PHE A 77 -10.24 1.99 1.65
C PHE A 77 -9.96 1.53 3.09
N GLY A 78 -9.85 2.49 4.00
CA GLY A 78 -9.70 2.17 5.42
C GLY A 78 -10.51 3.10 6.30
N THR A 79 -10.55 2.74 7.57
CA THR A 79 -11.37 3.44 8.55
C THR A 79 -10.54 4.26 9.52
N GLY A 80 -11.15 5.32 10.03
CA GLY A 80 -10.51 6.26 10.93
C GLY A 80 -11.06 7.66 10.77
N LYS A 81 -10.73 8.53 11.73
CA LYS A 81 -10.92 9.98 11.64
C LYS A 81 -9.78 10.71 12.33
N TYR A 82 -9.47 11.91 11.82
CA TYR A 82 -8.47 12.81 12.40
C TYR A 82 -8.75 14.25 11.98
N PHE A 83 -9.93 14.75 12.32
CA PHE A 83 -10.36 16.10 11.94
C PHE A 83 -11.14 16.83 13.05
N GLU A 84 -11.52 16.12 14.12
CA GLU A 84 -12.20 16.70 15.27
C GLU A 84 -11.23 16.98 16.41
N VAL A 85 -11.59 17.94 17.27
CA VAL A 85 -10.86 18.20 18.50
C VAL A 85 -10.86 16.93 19.36
N GLY A 86 -9.69 16.53 19.83
CA GLY A 86 -9.49 15.32 20.62
C GLY A 86 -9.06 14.09 19.82
N ASP A 87 -9.12 14.12 18.48
CA ASP A 87 -8.63 13.01 17.66
C ASP A 87 -7.12 12.79 17.77
N ASN A 88 -6.39 13.83 18.16
CA ASN A 88 -4.96 13.85 18.40
C ASN A 88 -4.55 13.25 19.75
N ALA A 89 -5.50 13.00 20.67
CA ALA A 89 -5.19 12.41 21.95
C ALA A 89 -5.18 10.86 21.86
N PRO A 90 -4.23 10.18 22.52
CA PRO A 90 -4.31 8.73 22.71
C PRO A 90 -5.53 8.39 23.59
N VAL A 91 -6.24 7.33 23.23
CA VAL A 91 -7.42 6.84 23.97
C VAL A 91 -7.06 5.51 24.61
N ALA A 92 -7.47 5.28 25.86
CA ALA A 92 -7.10 4.06 26.60
C ALA A 92 -7.69 2.77 26.00
N ASN A 93 -8.88 2.85 25.41
CA ASN A 93 -9.55 1.73 24.74
C ASN A 93 -10.08 2.23 23.39
N PRO A 94 -9.20 2.45 22.40
CA PRO A 94 -9.63 2.94 21.11
C PRO A 94 -10.43 1.84 20.38
N GLN A 95 -11.32 2.25 19.48
CA GLN A 95 -11.93 1.31 18.54
C GLN A 95 -10.86 0.78 17.58
N VAL A 96 -10.79 -0.53 17.35
CA VAL A 96 -9.92 -1.10 16.30
C VAL A 96 -10.38 -0.54 14.96
N GLN A 97 -9.47 0.05 14.19
CA GLN A 97 -9.75 0.44 12.80
C GLN A 97 -9.31 -0.65 11.84
N THR A 98 -9.81 -0.59 10.61
CA THR A 98 -9.62 -1.67 9.64
C THR A 98 -9.34 -1.09 8.26
N PHE A 99 -8.42 -1.71 7.54
CA PHE A 99 -8.23 -1.50 6.11
C PHE A 99 -8.90 -2.63 5.32
N TYR A 100 -9.52 -2.30 4.20
CA TYR A 100 -10.37 -3.20 3.42
C TYR A 100 -9.96 -3.20 1.94
N GLY A 101 -10.01 -4.38 1.32
CA GLY A 101 -10.12 -4.56 -0.12
C GLY A 101 -11.43 -5.28 -0.42
N VAL A 102 -12.41 -4.60 -1.00
CA VAL A 102 -13.75 -5.14 -1.28
C VAL A 102 -13.94 -5.32 -2.78
N TRP A 103 -14.43 -6.49 -3.18
CA TRP A 103 -14.74 -6.81 -4.56
C TRP A 103 -16.14 -6.30 -4.94
N ASP A 104 -16.19 -5.37 -5.88
CA ASP A 104 -17.41 -5.01 -6.63
C ASP A 104 -17.56 -5.96 -7.82
N ASP A 105 -18.22 -7.08 -7.55
CA ASP A 105 -18.58 -8.09 -8.55
C ASP A 105 -19.75 -7.56 -9.40
N PRO A 106 -19.62 -7.45 -10.75
CA PRO A 106 -20.70 -6.93 -11.60
C PRO A 106 -21.98 -7.77 -11.56
N ASP A 107 -21.90 -9.05 -11.20
CA ASP A 107 -23.08 -9.90 -10.98
C ASP A 107 -23.48 -9.98 -9.49
N GLY A 108 -22.73 -9.32 -8.61
CA GLY A 108 -23.02 -9.21 -7.20
C GLY A 108 -24.26 -8.36 -6.94
N SER A 109 -24.96 -8.65 -5.85
CA SER A 109 -26.12 -7.87 -5.43
C SER A 109 -26.15 -7.72 -3.92
N GLY A 110 -26.58 -6.55 -3.44
CA GLY A 110 -26.71 -6.28 -2.01
C GLY A 110 -25.44 -5.73 -1.38
N THR A 111 -25.48 -5.53 -0.07
CA THR A 111 -24.32 -5.05 0.70
C THR A 111 -23.43 -6.23 1.04
N VAL A 112 -22.13 -6.13 0.71
CA VAL A 112 -21.10 -7.07 1.15
C VAL A 112 -20.91 -6.91 2.65
N ASP A 113 -20.92 -8.03 3.38
CA ASP A 113 -20.69 -8.05 4.82
C ASP A 113 -19.22 -8.34 5.16
N ARG A 114 -18.77 -7.91 6.33
CA ARG A 114 -17.41 -8.21 6.83
C ARG A 114 -17.15 -9.71 6.93
N GLY A 115 -18.19 -10.52 7.17
CA GLY A 115 -18.11 -11.98 7.20
C GLY A 115 -17.84 -12.62 5.83
N ASP A 116 -18.07 -11.89 4.73
CA ASP A 116 -17.77 -12.34 3.37
C ASP A 116 -16.30 -12.10 3.00
N LEU A 117 -15.51 -11.48 3.88
CA LEU A 117 -14.12 -11.09 3.63
C LEU A 117 -13.15 -12.01 4.37
N GLN A 118 -12.00 -12.27 3.74
CA GLN A 118 -10.89 -12.96 4.39
C GLN A 118 -10.23 -12.05 5.45
N PRO A 119 -10.11 -12.48 6.71
CA PRO A 119 -9.28 -11.79 7.69
C PRO A 119 -7.80 -11.91 7.35
N GLN A 120 -7.08 -10.81 7.48
CA GLN A 120 -5.62 -10.75 7.63
C GLN A 120 -5.30 -10.17 9.02
N THR A 121 -4.15 -10.55 9.55
CA THR A 121 -3.71 -10.19 10.91
C THR A 121 -2.32 -9.61 10.92
N ILE A 122 -2.08 -8.70 11.86
CA ILE A 122 -0.73 -8.25 12.21
C ILE A 122 -0.27 -9.08 13.40
N GLY A 123 0.68 -9.99 13.18
CA GLY A 123 1.05 -10.99 14.18
C GLY A 123 1.89 -10.43 15.33
N GLY A 124 2.85 -9.57 15.01
CA GLY A 124 3.76 -8.97 15.98
C GLY A 124 4.60 -7.85 15.39
N GLN A 125 5.36 -7.19 16.27
CA GLN A 125 6.31 -6.14 15.92
C GLN A 125 7.70 -6.56 16.41
N THR A 126 8.72 -6.36 15.58
CA THR A 126 10.11 -6.73 15.85
C THR A 126 11.07 -5.68 15.30
N THR A 127 12.33 -5.70 15.75
CA THR A 127 13.41 -4.91 15.16
C THR A 127 14.39 -5.85 14.48
N GLU A 128 14.51 -5.74 13.15
CA GLU A 128 15.42 -6.55 12.32
C GLU A 128 16.17 -5.63 11.36
N ASP A 129 17.47 -5.85 11.21
CA ASP A 129 18.33 -5.11 10.25
C ASP A 129 18.21 -3.58 10.33
N GLY A 130 17.92 -3.06 11.54
CA GLY A 130 17.75 -1.63 11.80
C GLY A 130 16.37 -1.07 11.46
N TYR A 131 15.39 -1.91 11.11
CA TYR A 131 14.00 -1.52 10.88
C TYR A 131 13.10 -1.98 12.01
N GLU A 132 12.09 -1.18 12.34
CA GLU A 132 10.93 -1.67 13.08
C GLU A 132 9.92 -2.22 12.09
N LEU A 133 9.68 -3.53 12.17
CA LEU A 133 8.88 -4.29 11.23
C LEU A 133 7.66 -4.89 11.92
N ARG A 134 6.60 -5.11 11.15
CA ARG A 134 5.43 -5.88 11.59
C ARG A 134 5.19 -7.06 10.67
N SER A 135 4.94 -8.21 11.27
CA SER A 135 4.53 -9.40 10.53
C SER A 135 3.06 -9.31 10.14
N VAL A 136 2.74 -9.66 8.90
CA VAL A 136 1.37 -9.78 8.41
C VAL A 136 1.14 -11.22 7.92
N SER A 137 -0.06 -11.75 8.12
CA SER A 137 -0.45 -13.07 7.65
C SER A 137 -0.38 -13.19 6.12
N ASP A 138 -0.35 -14.44 5.65
CA ASP A 138 -0.37 -14.83 4.24
C ASP A 138 -1.58 -15.71 3.90
N ASP A 139 -2.67 -15.52 4.64
CA ASP A 139 -3.88 -16.32 4.48
C ASP A 139 -4.48 -16.10 3.07
N PRO A 140 -4.83 -17.18 2.34
CA PRO A 140 -5.39 -17.06 1.00
C PRO A 140 -6.84 -16.59 1.03
N VAL A 141 -7.28 -15.93 -0.05
CA VAL A 141 -8.69 -15.60 -0.29
C VAL A 141 -9.31 -16.64 -1.21
N ASP A 142 -10.41 -17.25 -0.79
CA ASP A 142 -11.25 -18.12 -1.61
C ASP A 142 -12.26 -17.29 -2.41
N TRP A 143 -11.89 -16.90 -3.63
CA TRP A 143 -12.73 -16.10 -4.52
C TRP A 143 -13.98 -16.80 -5.05
N SER A 144 -14.16 -18.10 -4.75
CA SER A 144 -15.43 -18.77 -5.06
C SER A 144 -16.53 -18.43 -4.06
N SER A 145 -16.17 -17.98 -2.85
CA SER A 145 -17.09 -17.72 -1.75
C SER A 145 -16.92 -16.33 -1.11
N GLN A 146 -15.70 -15.81 -1.07
CA GLN A 146 -15.36 -14.54 -0.45
C GLN A 146 -15.42 -13.38 -1.44
N LYS A 147 -15.65 -12.17 -0.90
CA LYS A 147 -15.81 -10.91 -1.63
C LYS A 147 -14.72 -9.89 -1.32
N GLY A 148 -13.56 -10.37 -0.87
CA GLY A 148 -12.39 -9.55 -0.59
C GLY A 148 -11.68 -9.93 0.70
N TRP A 149 -11.02 -8.96 1.32
CA TRP A 149 -10.20 -9.15 2.52
C TRP A 149 -10.19 -7.90 3.39
N TYR A 150 -9.75 -8.05 4.63
CA TYR A 150 -9.53 -6.93 5.54
C TYR A 150 -8.33 -7.15 6.46
N LEU A 151 -7.71 -6.06 6.91
CA LEU A 151 -6.63 -6.05 7.89
C LEU A 151 -7.04 -5.17 9.07
N ASN A 152 -7.22 -5.77 10.24
CA ASN A 152 -7.38 -5.02 11.48
C ASN A 152 -6.06 -4.34 11.85
N LEU A 153 -6.12 -3.04 12.13
CA LEU A 153 -4.97 -2.22 12.53
C LEU A 153 -4.70 -2.36 14.05
N ALA A 154 -4.41 -3.59 14.45
CA ALA A 154 -4.03 -3.96 15.81
C ALA A 154 -2.91 -5.02 15.75
N VAL A 155 -1.89 -4.86 16.60
CA VAL A 155 -0.71 -5.76 16.60
C VAL A 155 -0.93 -6.85 17.64
N GLY A 156 -1.18 -8.07 17.19
CA GLY A 156 -1.61 -9.17 18.06
C GLY A 156 -2.85 -8.76 18.86
N ALA A 157 -2.77 -8.84 20.19
CA ALA A 157 -3.84 -8.38 21.09
C ALA A 157 -3.78 -6.88 21.45
N THR A 158 -2.80 -6.14 20.92
CA THR A 158 -2.54 -4.75 21.31
C THR A 158 -3.17 -3.78 20.31
N ASN A 159 -4.13 -2.98 20.78
CA ASN A 159 -4.74 -1.91 20.00
C ASN A 159 -4.26 -0.54 20.52
N ARG A 160 -3.54 0.21 19.68
CA ARG A 160 -3.06 1.58 19.99
C ARG A 160 -3.90 2.68 19.33
N GLY A 161 -5.03 2.33 18.70
CA GLY A 161 -5.86 3.30 17.99
C GLY A 161 -5.23 3.75 16.66
N GLU A 162 -4.47 2.85 16.06
CA GLU A 162 -3.98 3.00 14.70
C GLU A 162 -5.15 3.12 13.75
N ARG A 163 -5.06 4.06 12.80
CA ARG A 163 -6.15 4.41 11.90
C ARG A 163 -5.67 4.72 10.50
N PHE A 164 -6.56 4.53 9.52
CA PHE A 164 -6.31 4.88 8.14
C PHE A 164 -7.06 6.17 7.77
N ILE A 165 -6.29 7.21 7.46
CA ILE A 165 -6.77 8.55 7.04
C ILE A 165 -6.06 9.05 5.78
N ALA A 166 -5.18 8.23 5.21
CA ALA A 166 -4.42 8.51 4.00
C ALA A 166 -5.19 8.12 2.73
N THR A 167 -4.57 8.24 1.56
CA THR A 167 -5.08 7.65 0.32
C THR A 167 -4.25 6.40 -0.04
N PRO A 168 -4.88 5.25 -0.33
CA PRO A 168 -4.14 4.06 -0.72
C PRO A 168 -3.48 4.27 -2.09
N ARG A 169 -2.48 3.43 -2.40
CA ARG A 169 -1.96 3.29 -3.77
C ARG A 169 -1.94 1.81 -4.14
N VAL A 170 -2.43 1.49 -5.33
CA VAL A 170 -2.32 0.14 -5.88
C VAL A 170 -1.28 0.16 -6.99
N GLU A 171 -0.13 -0.46 -6.75
CA GLU A 171 1.01 -0.42 -7.66
C GLU A 171 1.66 -1.80 -7.72
N LEU A 172 1.90 -2.31 -8.93
CA LEU A 172 2.60 -3.59 -9.15
C LEU A 172 2.03 -4.78 -8.36
N GLY A 173 0.70 -4.84 -8.26
CA GLY A 173 -0.01 -5.91 -7.55
C GLY A 173 -0.07 -5.74 -6.04
N ASN A 174 0.38 -4.60 -5.51
CA ASN A 174 0.39 -4.31 -4.07
C ASN A 174 -0.55 -3.16 -3.72
N ALA A 175 -1.30 -3.29 -2.65
CA ALA A 175 -1.92 -2.19 -1.93
C ALA A 175 -0.89 -1.63 -0.93
N ILE A 176 -0.42 -0.41 -1.21
CA ILE A 176 0.57 0.31 -0.42
C ILE A 176 -0.15 1.41 0.36
N ILE A 177 -0.10 1.34 1.68
CA ILE A 177 -0.87 2.23 2.57
C ILE A 177 -0.02 2.80 3.69
N THR A 178 -0.32 4.03 4.09
CA THR A 178 0.19 4.63 5.33
C THR A 178 -0.93 4.76 6.36
N THR A 179 -0.66 4.33 7.58
CA THR A 179 -1.56 4.45 8.73
C THR A 179 -0.92 5.36 9.78
N PHE A 180 -1.74 5.87 10.69
CA PHE A 180 -1.32 6.79 11.72
C PHE A 180 -1.77 6.31 13.09
N THR A 181 -0.87 6.34 14.07
CA THR A 181 -1.17 6.11 15.49
C THR A 181 -0.83 7.36 16.26
N SER A 182 -1.83 8.00 16.90
CA SER A 182 -1.56 9.18 17.72
C SER A 182 -0.83 8.78 19.00
N LEU A 183 0.32 9.40 19.26
CA LEU A 183 1.10 9.21 20.48
C LEU A 183 1.13 10.46 21.37
N GLY A 184 0.90 11.62 20.77
CA GLY A 184 1.12 12.90 21.40
C GLY A 184 0.01 13.36 22.33
N ASP A 185 0.41 14.11 23.35
CA ASP A 185 -0.46 15.02 24.09
C ASP A 185 -0.21 16.47 23.64
N GLU A 186 -0.76 17.43 24.38
CA GLU A 186 -0.63 18.87 24.11
C GLU A 186 0.83 19.39 24.17
N CYS A 187 1.77 18.62 24.73
CA CYS A 187 3.16 18.99 24.91
C CYS A 187 4.13 18.31 23.91
N ASP A 188 3.78 17.14 23.39
CA ASP A 188 4.54 16.41 22.35
C ASP A 188 3.63 16.02 21.17
N PRO A 189 3.27 16.97 20.29
CA PRO A 189 2.32 16.70 19.21
C PRO A 189 2.89 15.71 18.18
N GLY A 190 2.12 14.68 17.84
CA GLY A 190 2.44 13.77 16.74
C GLY A 190 2.01 12.33 16.97
N GLY A 191 2.53 11.45 16.12
CA GLY A 191 2.27 10.02 16.17
C GLY A 191 3.27 9.21 15.36
N GLU A 192 3.04 7.91 15.30
CA GLU A 192 3.77 6.99 14.43
C GLU A 192 3.05 6.82 13.10
N ASN A 193 3.80 6.83 12.00
CA ASN A 193 3.33 6.45 10.68
C ASN A 193 3.85 5.06 10.33
N TRP A 194 2.94 4.12 10.09
CA TRP A 194 3.29 2.79 9.62
C TRP A 194 2.97 2.66 8.14
N LEU A 195 3.88 2.06 7.38
CA LEU A 195 3.72 1.82 5.96
C LEU A 195 3.57 0.33 5.74
N TYR A 196 2.48 -0.07 5.10
CA TYR A 196 2.21 -1.46 4.73
C TYR A 196 2.35 -1.65 3.24
N VAL A 197 2.89 -2.79 2.85
CA VAL A 197 2.87 -3.29 1.47
C VAL A 197 2.18 -4.65 1.52
N LEU A 198 0.93 -4.66 1.04
CA LEU A 198 0.05 -5.82 1.07
C LEU A 198 -0.22 -6.27 -0.35
N ASN A 199 -0.37 -7.57 -0.58
CA ASN A 199 -0.86 -8.05 -1.87
C ASN A 199 -2.26 -7.47 -2.12
N ALA A 200 -2.48 -6.79 -3.25
CA ALA A 200 -3.76 -6.12 -3.53
C ALA A 200 -4.93 -7.11 -3.65
N ILE A 201 -4.66 -8.34 -4.10
CA ILE A 201 -5.67 -9.37 -4.23
C ILE A 201 -5.96 -9.98 -2.86
N THR A 202 -4.96 -10.44 -2.11
CA THR A 202 -5.23 -11.23 -0.89
C THR A 202 -5.16 -10.48 0.42
N GLY A 203 -4.54 -9.29 0.45
CA GLY A 203 -4.20 -8.58 1.68
C GLY A 203 -3.01 -9.18 2.45
N ALA A 204 -2.40 -10.24 1.91
CA ALA A 204 -1.25 -10.90 2.51
C ALA A 204 -0.04 -9.97 2.56
N ARG A 205 0.93 -10.30 3.42
CA ARG A 205 2.24 -9.64 3.40
C ARG A 205 2.86 -9.63 1.99
N SER A 206 3.42 -8.49 1.59
CA SER A 206 4.22 -8.38 0.36
C SER A 206 5.43 -7.45 0.51
N LEU A 207 5.85 -7.20 1.76
CA LEU A 207 7.05 -6.42 2.06
C LEU A 207 8.23 -7.35 2.33
N ASP A 208 9.23 -7.35 1.43
CA ASP A 208 10.44 -8.15 1.62
C ASP A 208 11.54 -7.33 2.32
N LEU A 209 11.31 -7.02 3.59
CA LEU A 209 12.30 -6.39 4.47
C LEU A 209 12.58 -7.28 5.69
N GLY A 210 13.82 -7.26 6.15
CA GLY A 210 14.29 -8.07 7.28
C GLY A 210 14.57 -9.53 6.91
N SER A 211 15.38 -10.19 7.73
CA SER A 211 15.79 -11.58 7.50
C SER A 211 14.68 -12.63 7.71
N SER A 212 13.57 -12.29 8.37
CA SER A 212 12.49 -13.23 8.68
C SER A 212 11.57 -13.59 7.50
N GLY A 213 11.49 -12.74 6.47
CA GLY A 213 10.56 -12.92 5.33
C GLY A 213 9.07 -12.86 5.71
N GLN A 214 8.75 -12.37 6.91
CA GLN A 214 7.39 -12.28 7.44
C GLN A 214 6.80 -10.86 7.41
N SER A 215 7.60 -9.88 6.97
CA SER A 215 7.25 -8.47 7.04
C SER A 215 6.10 -8.11 6.11
N GLY A 216 5.12 -7.38 6.62
CA GLY A 216 4.08 -6.71 5.82
C GLY A 216 4.04 -5.21 6.04
N ALA A 217 4.72 -4.71 7.07
CA ALA A 217 4.81 -3.28 7.38
C ALA A 217 6.16 -2.88 8.00
N VAL A 218 6.48 -1.59 7.87
CA VAL A 218 7.65 -0.93 8.45
C VAL A 218 7.26 0.42 9.05
N LEU A 219 7.91 0.83 10.13
CA LEU A 219 7.77 2.18 10.67
C LEU A 219 8.37 3.19 9.67
N ALA A 220 7.53 4.05 9.09
CA ALA A 220 7.95 5.04 8.10
C ALA A 220 8.51 6.31 8.74
N GLY A 221 8.07 6.63 9.96
CA GLY A 221 8.56 7.76 10.74
C GLY A 221 7.59 8.22 11.81
N THR A 222 8.00 9.23 12.57
CA THR A 222 7.18 9.88 13.60
C THR A 222 6.85 11.32 13.23
N GLY A 223 5.80 11.88 13.82
CA GLY A 223 5.37 13.26 13.62
C GLY A 223 3.96 13.37 13.07
N ALA A 224 3.75 14.23 12.08
CA ALA A 224 2.44 14.45 11.48
C ALA A 224 1.95 13.24 10.66
N PRO A 225 0.63 13.07 10.46
CA PRO A 225 0.10 12.00 9.63
C PRO A 225 0.59 12.04 8.18
N ALA A 226 1.10 10.91 7.68
CA ALA A 226 1.44 10.70 6.28
C ALA A 226 0.18 10.38 5.47
N VAL A 227 -0.22 11.30 4.59
CA VAL A 227 -1.49 11.21 3.83
C VAL A 227 -1.37 10.48 2.49
N ALA A 228 -0.15 10.13 2.08
CA ALA A 228 0.12 9.30 0.91
C ALA A 228 1.39 8.47 1.15
N PRO A 229 1.48 7.24 0.62
CA PRO A 229 2.69 6.44 0.73
C PRO A 229 3.84 7.09 -0.05
N PRO A 230 5.06 7.15 0.53
CA PRO A 230 6.20 7.84 -0.06
C PRO A 230 6.90 6.95 -1.10
N ILE A 231 6.19 6.61 -2.18
CA ILE A 231 6.74 5.81 -3.27
C ILE A 231 7.62 6.69 -4.15
N VAL A 232 8.81 6.20 -4.48
CA VAL A 232 9.75 6.83 -5.40
C VAL A 232 10.16 5.83 -6.48
N THR A 233 10.19 6.29 -7.72
CA THR A 233 10.85 5.58 -8.82
C THR A 233 12.19 6.25 -9.06
N THR A 234 13.28 5.50 -8.93
CA THR A 234 14.61 6.04 -9.24
C THR A 234 14.73 6.28 -10.74
N PRO A 235 15.56 7.24 -11.17
CA PRO A 235 15.93 7.31 -12.58
C PRO A 235 16.50 5.95 -13.01
N PRO A 236 16.24 5.54 -14.25
CA PRO A 236 16.82 4.32 -14.74
C PRO A 236 18.33 4.46 -14.87
N GLU A 237 19.08 3.63 -14.14
CA GLU A 237 20.54 3.67 -14.16
C GLU A 237 21.08 2.68 -15.19
N THR A 238 22.00 3.16 -16.03
CA THR A 238 22.67 2.35 -17.07
C THR A 238 23.94 1.66 -16.56
N GLU A 239 24.41 2.04 -15.38
CA GLU A 239 25.62 1.48 -14.76
C GLU A 239 25.23 0.52 -13.63
N CYS A 240 25.94 -0.59 -13.54
CA CYS A 240 25.71 -1.65 -12.56
C CYS A 240 26.26 -1.25 -11.19
N ARG A 241 25.58 -1.60 -10.07
CA ARG A 241 25.96 -1.22 -8.70
C ARG A 241 26.70 -2.32 -7.94
N PRO A 242 28.00 -2.15 -7.62
CA PRO A 242 28.74 -3.14 -6.86
C PRO A 242 28.22 -3.36 -5.45
N GLY A 243 28.04 -4.63 -5.08
CA GLY A 243 27.50 -5.03 -3.77
C GLY A 243 25.98 -4.93 -3.63
N ILE A 244 25.27 -4.43 -4.65
CA ILE A 244 23.80 -4.36 -4.70
C ILE A 244 23.26 -5.27 -5.81
N ASP A 245 23.81 -5.14 -7.02
CA ASP A 245 23.37 -5.95 -8.16
C ASP A 245 24.19 -7.25 -8.22
N ALA A 246 23.51 -8.40 -8.33
CA ALA A 246 24.18 -9.71 -8.37
C ALA A 246 25.06 -9.84 -9.62
N GLY A 247 26.32 -10.25 -9.44
CA GLY A 247 27.32 -10.35 -10.51
C GLY A 247 28.03 -9.04 -10.86
N CYS A 248 27.82 -7.99 -10.07
CA CYS A 248 28.41 -6.67 -10.24
C CYS A 248 29.67 -6.45 -9.39
N GLU A 249 30.52 -7.46 -9.26
CA GLU A 249 31.67 -7.40 -8.36
C GLU A 249 32.76 -6.49 -8.96
N ILE A 250 33.32 -5.59 -8.15
CA ILE A 250 34.57 -4.90 -8.52
C ILE A 250 35.67 -5.94 -8.35
N MET A 251 36.28 -6.34 -9.45
CA MET A 251 37.38 -7.30 -9.44
C MET A 251 38.67 -6.62 -9.88
N GLY A 252 39.75 -6.91 -9.18
CA GLY A 252 41.08 -6.41 -9.50
C GLY A 252 41.83 -5.92 -8.27
N GLU A 253 43.09 -5.61 -8.52
CA GLU A 253 43.92 -4.80 -7.63
C GLU A 253 44.06 -3.41 -8.27
N ASP A 254 44.07 -2.36 -7.47
CA ASP A 254 44.34 -0.98 -7.92
C ASP A 254 45.79 -0.86 -8.44
N GLU A 255 46.17 0.33 -8.93
CA GLU A 255 47.53 0.59 -9.41
C GLU A 255 48.61 0.41 -8.32
N ASP A 256 48.21 0.37 -7.05
CA ASP A 256 49.06 0.21 -5.86
C ASP A 256 49.04 -1.23 -5.29
N GLY A 257 48.30 -2.16 -5.91
CA GLY A 257 48.21 -3.57 -5.48
C GLY A 257 47.23 -3.84 -4.33
N ASN A 258 46.34 -2.90 -3.98
CA ASN A 258 45.30 -3.12 -2.99
C ASN A 258 44.01 -3.64 -3.64
N SER A 259 43.12 -4.25 -2.84
CA SER A 259 41.80 -4.62 -3.33
C SER A 259 41.01 -3.39 -3.79
N CYS A 260 40.52 -3.43 -5.03
CA CYS A 260 39.80 -2.32 -5.64
C CYS A 260 38.59 -1.84 -4.83
N VAL A 261 38.42 -0.52 -4.74
CA VAL A 261 37.25 0.16 -4.15
C VAL A 261 36.56 1.01 -5.23
N TYR A 262 35.25 1.27 -5.09
CA TYR A 262 34.49 2.04 -6.07
C TYR A 262 35.05 3.46 -6.24
N GLY A 263 35.36 3.84 -7.49
CA GLY A 263 35.87 5.17 -7.85
C GLY A 263 37.39 5.29 -7.95
N ASP A 264 38.13 4.19 -7.76
CA ASP A 264 39.59 4.17 -7.88
C ASP A 264 40.05 4.11 -9.35
N PRO A 265 41.07 4.90 -9.77
CA PRO A 265 41.63 4.81 -11.12
C PRO A 265 42.22 3.42 -11.39
N GLY A 266 41.87 2.84 -12.54
CA GLY A 266 42.36 1.52 -12.96
C GLY A 266 41.49 0.32 -12.53
N CYS A 267 40.46 0.55 -11.71
CA CYS A 267 39.50 -0.48 -11.32
C CYS A 267 38.22 -0.39 -12.16
N ASP A 268 38.04 -1.33 -13.10
CA ASP A 268 36.81 -1.42 -13.90
C ASP A 268 35.73 -2.23 -13.16
N THR A 269 34.50 -1.71 -13.13
CA THR A 269 33.34 -2.49 -12.69
C THR A 269 33.05 -3.59 -13.72
N LEU A 270 32.94 -4.85 -13.28
CA LEU A 270 32.43 -5.90 -14.16
C LEU A 270 30.98 -5.56 -14.54
N THR A 271 30.77 -5.13 -15.79
CA THR A 271 29.42 -4.99 -16.32
C THR A 271 28.82 -6.39 -16.50
N PRO A 272 27.64 -6.68 -15.92
CA PRO A 272 26.95 -7.94 -16.15
C PRO A 272 26.76 -8.15 -17.66
N SER A 273 26.89 -9.39 -18.12
CA SER A 273 26.83 -9.76 -19.53
C SER A 273 25.51 -9.32 -20.18
N ALA A 274 25.48 -8.20 -20.90
CA ALA A 274 24.50 -7.78 -21.94
C ALA A 274 22.98 -7.98 -21.69
N GLY A 275 22.56 -8.41 -20.50
CA GLY A 275 21.21 -8.87 -20.17
C GLY A 275 20.55 -8.07 -19.05
N ALA A 276 21.30 -7.20 -18.37
CA ALA A 276 20.74 -6.14 -17.54
C ALA A 276 20.25 -5.03 -18.48
N GLY A 277 19.07 -5.22 -19.07
CA GLY A 277 18.37 -4.11 -19.73
C GLY A 277 18.22 -2.93 -18.77
N CYS A 278 17.94 -1.74 -19.29
CA CYS A 278 17.64 -0.58 -18.47
C CYS A 278 16.54 -0.93 -17.43
N MET A 279 16.81 -0.67 -16.15
CA MET A 279 15.88 -0.90 -15.04
C MET A 279 15.71 0.38 -14.21
N ALA A 280 14.50 0.63 -13.73
CA ALA A 280 14.19 1.64 -12.73
C ALA A 280 13.72 0.93 -11.45
N ASP A 281 14.29 1.32 -10.31
CA ASP A 281 13.88 0.78 -9.02
C ASP A 281 12.64 1.53 -8.53
N VAL A 282 11.64 0.79 -8.06
CA VAL A 282 10.52 1.35 -7.32
C VAL A 282 10.74 1.04 -5.85
N GLY A 283 10.76 2.09 -5.04
CA GLY A 283 11.06 2.00 -3.63
C GLY A 283 10.21 2.92 -2.77
N LEU A 284 10.40 2.79 -1.48
CA LEU A 284 9.76 3.56 -0.43
C LEU A 284 10.80 4.47 0.18
N VAL A 285 10.50 5.76 0.33
CA VAL A 285 11.36 6.68 1.07
C VAL A 285 11.08 6.49 2.56
N LEU A 286 12.05 5.91 3.26
CA LEU A 286 12.06 5.84 4.72
C LEU A 286 13.01 6.90 5.28
N SER A 287 12.94 7.15 6.58
CA SER A 287 13.89 8.04 7.28
C SER A 287 15.37 7.62 7.11
N THR A 288 15.61 6.34 6.80
CA THR A 288 16.93 5.73 6.58
C THR A 288 17.31 5.59 5.10
N GLY A 289 16.58 6.26 4.20
CA GLY A 289 16.79 6.27 2.76
C GLY A 289 15.75 5.46 1.97
N ILE A 290 16.03 5.22 0.69
CA ILE A 290 15.11 4.50 -0.20
C ILE A 290 15.22 2.99 0.06
N ARG A 291 14.09 2.30 0.14
CA ARG A 291 14.01 0.84 0.12
C ARG A 291 13.23 0.35 -1.07
N ARG A 292 13.94 -0.30 -1.99
CA ARG A 292 13.37 -0.93 -3.17
C ARG A 292 12.46 -2.08 -2.75
N PHE A 293 11.28 -2.13 -3.34
CA PHE A 293 10.38 -3.29 -3.25
C PHE A 293 10.03 -3.85 -4.64
N ALA A 294 10.33 -3.13 -5.73
CA ALA A 294 10.07 -3.64 -7.06
C ALA A 294 11.03 -3.15 -8.16
N THR A 295 11.11 -4.03 -9.15
CA THR A 295 11.65 -3.99 -10.52
C THR A 295 10.83 -3.36 -11.64
N LEU A 296 11.20 -2.25 -12.28
CA LEU A 296 10.63 -1.92 -13.60
C LEU A 296 11.68 -1.97 -14.70
N SER A 297 11.40 -2.67 -15.79
CA SER A 297 12.19 -2.50 -17.02
C SER A 297 11.79 -1.20 -17.69
N CYS A 298 12.78 -0.43 -18.18
CA CYS A 298 12.52 0.81 -18.91
C CYS A 298 11.81 0.62 -20.26
N GLY A 299 11.59 -0.64 -20.69
CA GLY A 299 11.12 -0.96 -22.03
C GLY A 299 12.15 -0.63 -23.13
N ARG A 300 11.75 -0.82 -24.40
CA ARG A 300 12.55 -0.34 -25.54
C ARG A 300 12.40 1.19 -25.63
N GLN A 301 13.46 1.91 -25.33
CA GLN A 301 13.56 3.35 -25.63
C GLN A 301 13.54 3.53 -27.17
N SER A 302 12.35 3.72 -27.74
CA SER A 302 12.09 3.84 -29.19
C SER A 302 12.57 5.17 -29.80
N TRP A 303 13.21 6.04 -29.03
CA TRP A 303 13.42 7.45 -29.42
C TRP A 303 14.78 7.75 -30.03
N ARG A 304 15.61 6.74 -30.36
CA ARG A 304 16.71 6.97 -31.33
C ARG A 304 16.14 7.03 -32.74
N GLN A 305 15.48 8.16 -33.06
CA GLN A 305 15.32 8.59 -34.43
C GLN A 305 16.72 8.79 -35.02
N MET A 306 16.99 8.06 -36.09
CA MET A 306 18.23 8.16 -36.86
C MET A 306 18.46 9.61 -37.30
N GLN A 307 19.63 10.16 -36.95
CA GLN A 307 20.29 11.23 -37.71
C GLN A 307 21.18 10.60 -38.78
#